data_AF-A0A9W6MA74-F1
#
_entry.id   AF-A0A9W6MA74-F1
#
_cell.length_a   1.000
_cell.length_b   1.000
_cell.length_c   1.000
_cell.angle_alpha   90.00
_cell.angle_beta   90.00
_cell.angle_gamma   90.00
#
_symmetry.space_group_name_H-M   'P 1'
#
loop_
_entity.id
_entity.type
_entity.pdbx_description
1 polymer ?
#
loop_
_entity_poly.entity_id
_entity_poly.type
_entity_poly.pdbx_seq_one_letter_code
_entity_poly.pdbx_strand_id
1 'polypeptide(L)'
;MLSIIPPLITAVTAASTPTLSRRVLGVGACVGSADPDAWFPSEPSPNGGEPTEAVMARRAEYEATARRLCRDCPVRAECLELALREEYDLPRTWFHGIRGGTAPWKRQSMVYNRRRTARRMAARQLTEDSGAVA
;
A
#
# COMPACT_ATOMS: atom_id res chain seq x y z
N MET A 1 -19.70 -10.62 -18.74
CA MET A 1 -19.01 -11.27 -17.60
C MET A 1 -18.96 -10.28 -16.44
N LEU A 2 -19.93 -10.35 -15.53
CA LEU A 2 -19.96 -9.52 -14.33
C LEU A 2 -18.89 -10.04 -13.36
N SER A 3 -17.81 -9.28 -13.21
CA SER A 3 -16.74 -9.60 -12.28
C SER A 3 -17.26 -9.38 -10.86
N ILE A 4 -17.57 -10.45 -10.14
CA ILE A 4 -17.97 -10.41 -8.73
C ILE A 4 -16.71 -10.04 -7.94
N ILE A 5 -16.52 -8.74 -7.70
CA ILE A 5 -15.52 -8.27 -6.74
C ILE A 5 -16.00 -8.77 -5.37
N PRO A 6 -15.19 -9.56 -4.63
CA PRO A 6 -15.62 -10.08 -3.33
C PRO A 6 -15.99 -8.91 -2.39
N PRO A 7 -17.09 -9.03 -1.61
CA PRO A 7 -17.68 -7.93 -0.84
C PRO A 7 -16.72 -7.27 0.17
N LEU A 8 -15.64 -7.96 0.53
CA LEU A 8 -14.59 -7.47 1.42
C LEU A 8 -13.79 -6.31 0.83
N ILE A 9 -13.60 -6.24 -0.49
CA ILE A 9 -12.79 -5.16 -1.09
C ILE A 9 -13.54 -3.82 -1.05
N THR A 10 -14.85 -3.83 -1.31
CA THR A 10 -15.69 -2.62 -1.32
C THR A 10 -15.84 -2.00 0.08
N ALA A 11 -15.97 -2.83 1.12
CA ALA A 11 -16.15 -2.36 2.48
C ALA A 11 -14.91 -1.63 3.04
N VAL A 12 -13.70 -2.11 2.69
CA VAL A 12 -12.43 -1.50 3.16
C VAL A 12 -12.24 -0.10 2.59
N THR A 13 -12.53 0.10 1.30
CA THR A 13 -12.41 1.41 0.67
C THR A 13 -13.45 2.42 1.16
N ALA A 14 -14.60 1.97 1.65
CA ALA A 14 -15.65 2.83 2.20
C ALA A 14 -15.40 3.26 3.66
N ALA A 15 -14.62 2.49 4.43
CA ALA A 15 -14.32 2.82 5.83
C ALA A 15 -13.51 4.13 5.94
N SER A 16 -13.73 4.90 7.01
CA SER A 16 -12.97 6.13 7.28
C SER A 16 -11.55 5.81 7.78
N THR A 17 -10.61 6.74 7.56
CA THR A 17 -9.20 6.58 8.01
C THR A 17 -9.09 6.33 9.52
N PRO A 18 -9.81 7.03 10.42
CA PRO A 18 -9.80 6.71 11.86
C PRO A 18 -10.31 5.30 12.18
N THR A 19 -11.30 4.81 11.45
CA THR A 19 -11.84 3.45 11.63
C THR A 19 -10.80 2.39 11.26
N LEU A 20 -10.15 2.57 10.11
CA LEU A 20 -9.07 1.69 9.67
C LEU A 20 -7.91 1.72 10.67
N SER A 21 -7.48 2.91 11.11
CA SER A 21 -6.40 3.09 12.08
C SER A 21 -6.68 2.37 13.40
N ARG A 22 -7.86 2.59 14.00
CA ARG A 22 -8.27 1.90 15.25
C ARG A 22 -8.21 0.38 15.10
N ARG A 23 -8.71 -0.16 13.99
CA ARG A 23 -8.75 -1.61 13.77
C ARG A 23 -7.35 -2.18 13.56
N VAL A 24 -6.50 -1.50 12.79
CA VAL A 24 -5.11 -1.91 12.55
C VAL A 24 -4.29 -1.90 13.83
N LEU A 25 -4.39 -0.84 14.64
CA LEU A 25 -3.68 -0.72 15.91
C LEU A 25 -4.23 -1.64 17.02
N GLY A 26 -5.48 -2.10 16.89
CA GLY A 26 -6.11 -2.98 17.87
C GLY A 26 -5.81 -4.47 17.66
N VAL A 27 -5.80 -4.95 16.40
CA VAL A 27 -5.74 -6.40 16.11
C VAL A 27 -4.75 -6.78 14.99
N GLY A 28 -3.87 -5.85 14.58
CA GLY A 28 -2.81 -6.18 13.62
C GLY A 28 -1.86 -7.25 14.18
N ALA A 29 -1.41 -8.18 13.34
CA ALA A 29 -0.43 -9.20 13.75
C ALA A 29 0.92 -8.61 14.21
N CYS A 30 1.20 -7.35 13.88
CA CYS A 30 2.36 -6.60 14.38
C CYS A 30 2.18 -6.07 15.81
N VAL A 31 0.93 -5.94 16.29
CA VAL A 31 0.62 -5.40 17.61
C VAL A 31 1.03 -6.41 18.66
N GLY A 32 1.99 -6.03 19.52
CA GLY A 32 2.55 -6.93 20.53
C GLY A 32 3.41 -8.05 19.96
N SER A 33 3.90 -7.92 18.72
CA SER A 33 4.85 -8.86 18.13
C SER A 33 6.07 -9.05 19.05
N ALA A 34 6.48 -10.30 19.26
CA ALA A 34 7.69 -10.62 20.03
C ALA A 34 8.97 -10.06 19.38
N ASP A 35 8.92 -9.86 18.06
CA ASP A 35 9.96 -9.22 17.28
C ASP A 35 9.33 -8.05 16.49
N PRO A 36 9.45 -6.79 16.97
CA PRO A 36 8.97 -5.63 16.25
C PRO A 36 9.83 -5.29 15.03
N ASP A 37 11.13 -5.62 15.06
CA ASP A 37 12.08 -5.30 13.98
C ASP A 37 11.84 -6.15 12.73
N ALA A 38 11.24 -7.34 12.87
CA ALA A 38 10.74 -8.14 11.75
C ALA A 38 9.81 -7.35 10.80
N TRP A 39 9.11 -6.33 11.30
CA TRP A 39 8.21 -5.48 10.50
C TRP A 39 8.93 -4.32 9.80
N PHE A 40 10.21 -4.10 10.11
CA PHE A 40 11.09 -3.09 9.53
C PHE A 40 12.42 -3.69 9.03
N PRO A 41 12.40 -4.70 8.13
CA PRO A 41 13.64 -5.27 7.61
C PRO A 41 14.44 -4.23 6.82
N SER A 42 15.76 -4.39 6.77
CA SER A 42 16.66 -3.47 6.07
C SER A 42 16.33 -3.37 4.59
N GLU A 43 16.00 -2.16 4.13
CA GLU A 43 15.60 -1.92 2.75
C GLU A 43 16.79 -2.06 1.79
N PRO A 44 16.63 -2.75 0.65
CA PRO A 44 17.66 -2.81 -0.38
C PRO A 44 17.78 -1.46 -1.11
N SER A 45 18.99 -0.91 -1.16
CA SER A 45 19.25 0.41 -1.73
C SER A 45 19.94 0.30 -3.09
N PRO A 46 19.26 0.65 -4.21
CA PRO A 46 19.90 0.67 -5.53
C PRO A 46 21.01 1.73 -5.65
N ASN A 47 21.05 2.71 -4.74
CA ASN A 47 22.08 3.74 -4.71
C ASN A 47 23.24 3.39 -3.74
N GLY A 48 23.17 2.23 -3.07
CA GLY A 48 24.14 1.80 -2.05
C GLY A 48 25.40 1.13 -2.59
N GLY A 49 25.62 1.14 -3.91
CA GLY A 49 26.74 0.45 -4.55
C GLY A 49 26.57 -1.07 -4.68
N GLU A 50 25.41 -1.62 -4.27
CA GLU A 50 25.08 -3.03 -4.46
C GLU A 50 24.84 -3.35 -5.94
N PRO A 51 25.32 -4.50 -6.45
CA PRO A 51 24.98 -4.97 -7.79
C PRO A 51 23.46 -5.11 -7.96
N THR A 52 22.94 -4.79 -9.15
CA THR A 52 21.50 -4.80 -9.43
C THR A 52 20.83 -6.13 -9.09
N GLU A 53 21.47 -7.25 -9.39
CA GLU A 53 20.94 -8.59 -9.09
C GLU A 53 20.81 -8.85 -7.58
N ALA A 54 21.76 -8.36 -6.78
CA ALA A 54 21.69 -8.48 -5.31
C ALA A 54 20.53 -7.64 -4.75
N VAL A 55 20.31 -6.43 -5.28
CA VAL A 55 19.17 -5.58 -4.93
C VAL A 55 17.85 -6.28 -5.28
N MET A 56 17.75 -6.93 -6.44
CA MET A 56 16.55 -7.66 -6.85
C MET A 56 16.29 -8.88 -5.98
N ALA A 57 17.31 -9.67 -5.66
CA ALA A 57 17.19 -10.82 -4.76
C ALA A 57 16.69 -10.40 -3.36
N ARG A 58 17.29 -9.35 -2.78
CA ARG A 58 16.86 -8.81 -1.48
C ARG A 58 15.44 -8.24 -1.53
N ARG A 59 15.03 -7.62 -2.62
CA ARG A 59 13.63 -7.19 -2.80
C ARG A 59 12.67 -8.38 -2.82
N ALA A 60 13.02 -9.45 -3.54
CA ALA A 60 12.19 -10.65 -3.59
C ALA A 60 12.04 -11.30 -2.21
N GLU A 61 13.13 -11.37 -1.44
CA GLU A 61 13.13 -11.86 -0.06
C GLU A 61 12.29 -10.98 0.88
N TYR A 62 12.45 -9.65 0.80
CA TYR A 62 11.64 -8.70 1.57
C TYR A 62 10.15 -8.90 1.28
N GLU A 63 9.78 -9.00 0.00
CA GLU A 63 8.38 -9.22 -0.40
C GLU A 63 7.85 -10.58 0.07
N ALA A 64 8.67 -11.63 0.08
CA ALA A 64 8.31 -12.93 0.65
C ALA A 64 8.08 -12.84 2.16
N THR A 65 8.94 -12.11 2.87
CA THR A 65 8.79 -11.82 4.30
C THR A 65 7.51 -11.03 4.59
N ALA A 66 7.21 -9.99 3.80
CA ALA A 66 5.98 -9.23 3.92
C ALA A 66 4.73 -10.11 3.78
N ARG A 67 4.71 -10.99 2.77
CA ARG A 67 3.60 -11.95 2.57
C ARG A 67 3.49 -12.93 3.74
N ARG A 68 4.62 -13.42 4.26
CA ARG A 68 4.67 -14.39 5.36
C ARG A 68 4.14 -13.79 6.66
N LEU A 69 4.64 -12.62 7.07
CA LEU A 69 4.23 -11.95 8.32
C LEU A 69 2.75 -11.57 8.31
N CYS A 70 2.23 -11.15 7.16
CA CYS A 70 0.83 -10.73 7.05
C CYS A 70 -0.14 -11.83 6.60
N ARG A 71 0.31 -13.07 6.39
CA ARG A 71 -0.52 -14.15 5.79
C ARG A 71 -1.86 -14.31 6.51
N ASP A 72 -1.80 -14.37 7.84
CA ASP A 72 -2.93 -14.66 8.73
C ASP A 72 -3.38 -13.41 9.52
N CYS A 73 -2.96 -12.22 9.10
CA CYS A 73 -3.30 -10.96 9.77
C CYS A 73 -4.76 -10.57 9.48
N PRO A 74 -5.62 -10.38 10.50
CA PRO A 74 -7.07 -10.17 10.34
C PRO A 74 -7.44 -8.80 9.74
N VAL A 75 -6.45 -7.92 9.57
CA VAL A 75 -6.60 -6.54 9.07
C VAL A 75 -5.68 -6.28 7.88
N ARG A 76 -5.26 -7.32 7.15
CA ARG A 76 -4.31 -7.18 6.04
C ARG A 76 -4.79 -6.17 4.99
N ALA A 77 -6.06 -6.24 4.59
CA ALA A 77 -6.62 -5.36 3.57
C ALA A 77 -6.81 -3.93 4.10
N GLU A 78 -7.33 -3.79 5.32
CA GLU A 78 -7.53 -2.51 6.02
C GLU A 78 -6.20 -1.79 6.24
N CYS A 79 -5.15 -2.53 6.64
CA CYS A 79 -3.81 -2.02 6.83
C CYS A 79 -3.19 -1.53 5.52
N LEU A 80 -3.39 -2.27 4.42
CA LEU A 80 -2.93 -1.82 3.10
C LEU A 80 -3.65 -0.54 2.68
N GLU A 81 -4.97 -0.48 2.80
CA GLU A 81 -5.74 0.71 2.43
C GLU A 81 -5.35 1.93 3.28
N LEU A 82 -5.21 1.75 4.60
CA LEU A 82 -4.74 2.79 5.51
C LEU A 82 -3.36 3.30 5.08
N ALA A 83 -2.42 2.40 4.79
CA ALA A 83 -1.09 2.76 4.35
C ALA A 83 -1.13 3.61 3.07
N LEU A 84 -1.89 3.18 2.06
CA LEU A 84 -2.00 3.89 0.79
C LEU A 84 -2.65 5.27 0.92
N ARG A 85 -3.52 5.49 1.93
CA ARG A 85 -4.10 6.81 2.23
C ARG A 85 -3.10 7.73 2.91
N GLU A 86 -2.46 7.25 3.97
CA GLU A 86 -1.44 8.02 4.69
C GLU A 86 -0.28 8.39 3.77
N GLU A 87 0.13 7.47 2.90
CA GLU A 87 1.21 7.64 1.94
C GLU A 87 0.81 8.43 0.69
N TYR A 88 -0.48 8.77 0.51
CA TYR A 88 -1.00 9.36 -0.72
C TYR A 88 -0.40 10.72 -1.06
N ASP A 89 -0.01 11.52 -0.08
CA ASP A 89 0.61 12.84 -0.29
C ASP A 89 2.05 12.93 0.24
N LEU A 90 2.61 11.81 0.71
CA LEU A 90 3.95 11.79 1.26
C LEU A 90 5.04 11.67 0.18
N PRO A 91 6.26 12.15 0.48
CA PRO A 91 7.44 11.85 -0.30
C PRO A 91 7.72 10.34 -0.33
N ARG A 92 8.28 9.84 -1.44
CA ARG A 92 8.63 8.42 -1.60
C ARG A 92 9.62 7.91 -0.55
N THR A 93 10.43 8.80 -0.01
CA THR A 93 11.43 8.51 1.02
C THR A 93 10.82 8.21 2.39
N TRP A 94 9.52 8.42 2.60
CA TRP A 94 8.83 8.17 3.88
C TRP A 94 8.08 6.84 3.91
N PHE A 95 8.19 6.04 2.84
CA PHE A 95 7.59 4.72 2.77
C PHE A 95 8.55 3.74 3.41
N HIS A 96 8.19 3.21 4.57
CA HIS A 96 9.02 2.27 5.32
C HIS A 96 8.23 1.05 5.77
N GLY A 97 8.97 -0.02 6.05
CA GLY A 97 8.45 -1.23 6.67
C GLY A 97 7.36 -1.97 5.89
N ILE A 98 6.89 -3.05 6.50
CA ILE A 98 5.87 -3.93 5.97
C ILE A 98 4.50 -3.45 6.43
N ARG A 99 3.61 -3.14 5.47
CA ARG A 99 2.21 -2.78 5.75
C ARG A 99 1.28 -3.53 4.82
N GLY A 100 0.24 -4.14 5.37
CA GLY A 100 -0.75 -4.90 4.60
C GLY A 100 -0.17 -6.03 3.73
N GLY A 101 0.95 -6.61 4.14
CA GLY A 101 1.66 -7.66 3.39
C GLY A 101 2.44 -7.16 2.18
N THR A 102 2.74 -5.85 2.13
CA THR A 102 3.41 -5.22 1.00
C THR A 102 4.68 -4.49 1.42
N ALA A 103 5.70 -4.56 0.55
CA ALA A 103 6.93 -3.80 0.69
C ALA A 103 6.74 -2.31 0.30
N PRO A 104 7.58 -1.39 0.81
CA PRO A 104 7.49 0.03 0.52
C PRO A 104 7.41 0.38 -0.97
N TRP A 105 8.28 -0.19 -1.82
CA TRP A 105 8.29 0.10 -3.26
C TRP A 105 7.03 -0.35 -3.99
N LYS A 106 6.37 -1.43 -3.55
CA LYS A 106 5.08 -1.86 -4.12
C LYS A 106 3.99 -0.84 -3.77
N ARG A 107 3.98 -0.33 -2.53
CA ARG A 107 3.05 0.73 -2.13
C ARG A 107 3.31 2.04 -2.86
N GLN A 108 4.58 2.41 -3.06
CA GLN A 108 4.94 3.56 -3.92
C GLN A 108 4.34 3.43 -5.32
N SER A 109 4.45 2.26 -5.95
CA SER A 109 3.83 2.00 -7.26
C SER A 109 2.30 2.10 -7.22
N MET A 110 1.66 1.60 -6.16
CA MET A 110 0.21 1.69 -5.98
C MET A 110 -0.26 3.14 -5.81
N VAL A 111 0.39 3.93 -4.95
CA VAL A 111 0.10 5.36 -4.78
C VAL A 111 0.31 6.13 -6.08
N TYR A 112 1.41 5.88 -6.79
CA TYR A 112 1.66 6.48 -8.10
C TYR A 112 0.51 6.19 -9.09
N ASN A 113 0.04 4.94 -9.15
CA ASN A 113 -1.08 4.56 -10.00
C ASN A 113 -2.40 5.21 -9.59
N ARG A 114 -2.67 5.36 -8.27
CA ARG A 114 -3.85 6.08 -7.76
C ARG A 114 -3.81 7.55 -8.18
N ARG A 115 -2.68 8.24 -7.95
CA ARG A 115 -2.48 9.65 -8.35
C ARG A 115 -2.66 9.82 -9.86
N ARG A 116 -2.07 8.94 -10.67
CA ARG A 116 -2.20 8.98 -12.14
C ARG A 116 -3.65 8.79 -12.59
N THR A 117 -4.37 7.86 -11.96
CA THR A 117 -5.79 7.61 -12.28
C THR A 117 -6.66 8.80 -11.89
N ALA A 118 -6.47 9.37 -10.70
CA ALA A 118 -7.20 10.55 -10.25
C ALA A 118 -7.00 11.74 -11.20
N ARG A 119 -5.75 12.00 -11.64
CA ARG A 119 -5.45 13.06 -12.63
C ARG A 119 -6.15 12.84 -13.97
N ARG A 120 -6.20 11.58 -14.45
CA ARG A 120 -6.91 11.22 -15.69
C ARG A 120 -8.41 11.44 -15.57
N MET A 121 -9.00 11.06 -14.44
CA MET A 121 -10.43 11.27 -14.19
C MET A 121 -10.77 12.77 -14.09
N ALA A 122 -9.95 13.55 -13.39
CA ALA A 122 -10.12 15.00 -13.31
C ALA A 122 -10.02 15.67 -14.69
N ALA A 123 -9.03 15.28 -15.51
CA ALA A 123 -8.90 15.80 -16.87
C ALA A 123 -10.12 15.47 -17.74
N ARG A 124 -10.68 14.26 -17.61
CA ARG A 124 -11.89 13.85 -18.32
C ARG A 124 -13.12 14.65 -17.89
N GLN A 125 -13.32 14.85 -16.59
CA GLN A 125 -14.44 15.65 -16.08
C GLN A 125 -14.40 17.07 -16.64
N LEU A 126 -13.21 17.71 -16.66
CA LEU A 126 -13.04 19.04 -17.23
C LEU A 126 -13.42 19.11 -18.71
N THR A 127 -13.12 18.06 -19.50
CA THR A 127 -13.52 18.01 -20.91
C THR A 127 -15.03 17.83 -21.09
N GLU A 128 -15.68 17.04 -20.23
CA GLU A 128 -17.13 16.82 -20.27
C GLU A 128 -17.88 18.09 -19.86
N ASP A 129 -17.44 18.77 -18.80
CA ASP A 129 -18.02 20.04 -18.33
C ASP A 129 -17.86 21.16 -19.36
N SER A 130 -16.71 21.21 -20.08
CA SER A 130 -16.47 22.23 -21.11
C SER A 130 -17.25 21.98 -22.40
N GLY A 131 -17.61 20.72 -22.69
CA GLY A 131 -18.43 20.34 -23.83
C GLY A 131 -19.94 20.54 -23.62
N ALA A 132 -20.39 20.67 -22.37
CA ALA A 132 -21.79 20.90 -22.03
C ALA A 132 -22.25 22.37 -22.14
N VAL A 133 -21.33 23.29 -22.48
CA VAL A 133 -21.58 24.75 -22.62
C VAL A 133 -21.74 25.17 -24.10
N ALA A 134 -21.89 24.22 -25.02
CA ALA A 134 -22.15 24.45 -26.45
C ALA A 134 -23.58 24.01 -26.82
#